data_AF-A0A418GCY8-F1
#
_entry.id   AF-A0A418GCY8-F1
#
_cell.length_a   1.000
_cell.length_b   1.000
_cell.length_c   1.000
_cell.angle_alpha   90.00
_cell.angle_beta   90.00
_cell.angle_gamma   90.00
#
_symmetry.space_group_name_H-M   'P 1'
#
loop_
_entity.id
_entity.type
_entity.pdbx_description
1 polymer ?
#
loop_
_entity_poly.entity_id
_entity_poly.type
_entity_poly.pdbx_seq_one_letter_code
_entity_poly.pdbx_strand_id
1 'polypeptide(L)'
;MQCALYDAGRCRSCQWITQPIPEQLSAKTVDLKNLLADFPVEEWCAPVSGPEQGFRNKAKMVVSGSVEKPLLGMLHRDGTPEDLCDCPLYPASFAPVFAALKPFIARAGLTPYNVARKRGELKYILLTESQSDGGMMLRFVLRSDTKLAQLRKALPWLQEQLPQLKVITVNIQPVHMAIMEGETEIYLTEQQALAERFNDVPLWIRPQSFFQTNPAVASQLYATARDWVRQLPVKHMWDLFCGVGGFGLHCATPDMQLT
;
A
#
# COMPACT_ATOMS: atom_id res chain seq x y z
N MET A 1 5.11 -15.58 12.82
CA MET A 1 4.77 -14.20 13.27
C MET A 1 3.79 -14.21 14.45
N GLN A 2 4.00 -13.39 15.49
CA GLN A 2 3.01 -13.20 16.58
C GLN A 2 2.18 -11.93 16.33
N CYS A 3 0.88 -11.97 16.59
CA CYS A 3 0.00 -10.81 16.41
C CYS A 3 -1.09 -10.77 17.48
N ALA A 4 -0.98 -9.83 18.41
CA ALA A 4 -1.90 -9.70 19.53
C ALA A 4 -3.38 -9.53 19.11
N LEU A 5 -3.65 -8.81 18.00
CA LEU A 5 -5.00 -8.66 17.48
C LEU A 5 -5.57 -9.97 16.92
N TYR A 6 -4.72 -10.80 16.32
CA TYR A 6 -5.14 -12.13 15.89
C TYR A 6 -5.37 -13.04 17.11
N ASP A 7 -4.46 -13.05 18.07
CA ASP A 7 -4.61 -13.89 19.26
C ASP A 7 -5.88 -13.52 20.05
N ALA A 8 -6.23 -12.23 20.10
CA ALA A 8 -7.44 -11.73 20.74
C ALA A 8 -8.74 -11.88 19.90
N GLY A 9 -8.67 -12.42 18.67
CA GLY A 9 -9.85 -12.57 17.81
C GLY A 9 -10.37 -11.28 17.17
N ARG A 10 -9.62 -10.19 17.29
CA ARG A 10 -9.97 -8.84 16.83
C ARG A 10 -9.55 -8.57 15.39
N CYS A 11 -8.62 -9.35 14.83
CA CYS A 11 -8.28 -9.27 13.41
C CYS A 11 -8.08 -10.67 12.82
N ARG A 12 -8.64 -10.91 11.64
CA ARG A 12 -8.58 -12.20 10.92
C ARG A 12 -8.09 -12.06 9.48
N SER A 13 -7.50 -10.91 9.14
CA SER A 13 -7.01 -10.60 7.79
C SER A 13 -5.88 -11.54 7.34
N CYS A 14 -5.02 -11.99 8.28
CA CYS A 14 -3.95 -12.96 8.01
C CYS A 14 -4.43 -14.38 8.32
N GLN A 15 -5.20 -14.99 7.42
CA GLN A 15 -5.86 -16.29 7.65
C GLN A 15 -4.91 -17.43 8.01
N TRP A 16 -3.67 -17.40 7.52
CA TRP A 16 -2.70 -18.48 7.70
C TRP A 16 -1.58 -18.14 8.70
N ILE A 17 -1.75 -17.10 9.51
CA ILE A 17 -0.70 -16.61 10.43
C ILE A 17 -0.15 -17.69 11.38
N THR A 18 -0.96 -18.68 11.75
CA THR A 18 -0.56 -19.79 12.64
C THR A 18 0.14 -20.94 11.91
N GLN A 19 0.14 -20.94 10.57
CA GLN A 19 0.78 -21.97 9.76
C GLN A 19 2.22 -21.57 9.44
N PRO A 20 3.22 -22.44 9.64
CA PRO A 20 4.58 -22.20 9.20
C PRO A 20 4.66 -21.91 7.69
N ILE A 21 5.55 -21.01 7.29
CA ILE A 21 5.71 -20.62 5.87
C ILE A 21 5.92 -21.81 4.92
N PRO A 22 6.75 -22.82 5.22
CA PRO A 22 6.90 -23.98 4.34
C PRO A 22 5.58 -24.72 4.07
N GLU A 23 4.71 -24.83 5.06
CA GLU A 23 3.38 -25.46 4.91
C GLU A 23 2.46 -24.58 4.05
N GLN A 24 2.47 -23.26 4.25
CA GLN A 24 1.74 -22.33 3.41
C GLN A 24 2.16 -22.42 1.94
N LEU A 25 3.46 -22.47 1.67
CA LEU A 25 4.01 -22.57 0.32
C LEU A 25 3.66 -23.92 -0.31
N SER A 26 3.74 -25.00 0.45
CA SER A 26 3.33 -26.34 0.01
C SER A 26 1.85 -26.36 -0.37
N ALA A 27 0.96 -25.85 0.51
CA ALA A 27 -0.48 -25.78 0.25
C ALA A 27 -0.81 -24.95 -1.00
N LYS A 28 -0.18 -23.78 -1.17
CA LYS A 28 -0.33 -22.94 -2.38
C LYS A 28 0.18 -23.64 -3.64
N THR A 29 1.26 -24.40 -3.54
CA THR A 29 1.81 -25.15 -4.67
C THR A 29 0.87 -26.28 -5.08
N VAL A 30 0.28 -27.00 -4.12
CA VAL A 30 -0.74 -28.03 -4.39
C VAL A 30 -1.97 -27.40 -5.05
N ASP A 31 -2.47 -26.29 -4.52
CA ASP A 31 -3.63 -25.58 -5.09
C ASP A 31 -3.36 -25.12 -6.52
N LEU A 32 -2.20 -24.52 -6.79
CA LEU A 32 -1.78 -24.13 -8.14
C LEU A 32 -1.73 -25.32 -9.10
N LYS A 33 -1.17 -26.45 -8.67
CA LYS A 33 -1.11 -27.68 -9.47
C LYS A 33 -2.50 -28.22 -9.80
N ASN A 34 -3.43 -28.14 -8.85
CA ASN A 34 -4.81 -28.55 -9.09
C ASN A 34 -5.52 -27.62 -10.07
N LEU A 35 -5.32 -26.30 -9.96
CA LEU A 35 -5.90 -25.31 -10.86
C LEU A 35 -5.40 -25.44 -12.30
N LEU A 36 -4.17 -25.93 -12.48
CA LEU A 36 -3.55 -26.13 -13.79
C LEU A 36 -3.53 -27.60 -14.24
N ALA A 37 -4.27 -28.48 -13.59
CA ALA A 37 -4.23 -29.93 -13.84
C ALA A 37 -4.55 -30.30 -15.31
N ASP A 38 -5.39 -29.50 -15.98
CA ASP A 38 -5.79 -29.72 -17.37
C ASP A 38 -4.81 -29.12 -18.40
N PHE A 39 -3.74 -28.45 -17.96
CA PHE A 39 -2.76 -27.81 -18.84
C PHE A 39 -1.41 -28.55 -18.78
N PRO A 40 -0.73 -28.74 -19.92
CA PRO A 40 0.63 -29.25 -19.91
C PRO A 40 1.57 -28.21 -19.30
N VAL A 41 2.09 -28.50 -18.10
CA VAL A 41 3.12 -27.69 -17.43
C VAL A 41 4.46 -28.41 -17.57
N GLU A 42 5.39 -27.78 -18.28
CA GLU A 42 6.73 -28.33 -18.53
C GLU A 42 7.58 -28.34 -17.26
N GLU A 43 7.55 -27.25 -16.49
CA GLU A 43 8.36 -27.08 -15.28
C GLU A 43 7.58 -26.43 -14.14
N TRP A 44 7.78 -26.95 -12.93
CA TRP A 44 7.33 -26.33 -11.68
C TRP A 44 8.52 -25.71 -10.94
N CYS A 45 8.70 -24.39 -11.07
CA CYS A 45 9.75 -23.69 -10.33
C CYS A 45 9.45 -23.61 -8.82
N ALA A 46 10.50 -23.42 -8.01
CA ALA A 46 10.35 -23.22 -6.57
C ALA A 46 9.57 -21.93 -6.26
N PRO A 47 8.68 -21.93 -5.24
CA PRO A 47 7.94 -20.74 -4.88
C PRO A 47 8.85 -19.67 -4.26
N VAL A 48 8.56 -18.42 -4.55
CA VAL A 48 9.23 -17.27 -3.94
C VAL A 48 8.48 -16.81 -2.71
N SER A 49 9.20 -16.58 -1.61
CA SER A 49 8.67 -16.01 -0.36
C SER A 49 9.49 -14.81 0.11
N GLY A 50 8.85 -13.92 0.87
CA GLY A 50 9.50 -12.78 1.51
C GLY A 50 9.50 -12.90 3.04
N PRO A 51 9.91 -11.83 3.75
CA PRO A 51 9.86 -11.81 5.20
C PRO A 51 8.44 -11.95 5.73
N GLU A 52 8.28 -12.52 6.93
CA GLU A 52 6.96 -12.72 7.56
C GLU A 52 6.35 -11.44 8.14
N GLN A 53 7.18 -10.43 8.43
CA GLN A 53 6.83 -9.22 9.15
C GLN A 53 7.44 -8.00 8.46
N GLY A 54 6.85 -6.82 8.69
CA GLY A 54 7.38 -5.55 8.22
C GLY A 54 7.47 -5.40 6.69
N PHE A 55 6.93 -6.35 5.91
CA PHE A 55 7.07 -6.34 4.46
C PHE A 55 6.08 -5.41 3.78
N ARG A 56 5.00 -4.99 4.45
CA ARG A 56 3.88 -4.29 3.84
C ARG A 56 4.14 -2.79 3.78
N ASN A 57 4.77 -2.32 2.71
CA ASN A 57 5.15 -0.90 2.52
C ASN A 57 3.97 0.06 2.27
N LYS A 58 2.72 -0.41 2.35
CA LYS A 58 1.51 0.38 2.12
C LYS A 58 0.41 0.06 3.13
N ALA A 59 0.06 1.06 3.94
CA ALA A 59 -1.10 1.04 4.83
C ALA A 59 -2.30 1.72 4.17
N LYS A 60 -3.46 1.11 4.34
CA LYS A 60 -4.76 1.63 3.91
C LYS A 60 -5.67 1.64 5.12
N MET A 61 -5.72 2.77 5.82
CA MET A 61 -6.37 2.88 7.12
C MET A 61 -7.72 3.58 6.96
N VAL A 62 -8.81 2.90 7.32
CA VAL A 62 -10.08 3.56 7.64
C VAL A 62 -9.85 4.44 8.87
N VAL A 63 -10.29 5.69 8.79
CA VAL A 63 -10.26 6.59 9.94
C VAL A 63 -11.61 6.57 10.63
N SER A 64 -11.62 6.17 11.91
CA SER A 64 -12.81 6.06 12.74
C SER A 64 -12.56 6.60 14.16
N GLY A 65 -13.47 6.37 15.10
CA GLY A 65 -13.40 6.98 16.44
C GLY A 65 -13.84 8.44 16.45
N SER A 66 -13.18 9.27 17.24
CA SER A 66 -13.44 10.72 17.33
C SER A 66 -12.22 11.53 16.90
N VAL A 67 -12.37 12.86 16.84
CA VAL A 67 -11.26 13.78 16.52
C VAL A 67 -10.16 13.71 17.58
N GLU A 68 -10.53 13.54 18.85
CA GLU A 68 -9.63 13.48 20.01
C GLU A 68 -9.03 12.09 20.20
N LYS A 69 -9.72 11.05 19.74
CA LYS A 69 -9.28 9.65 19.82
C LYS A 69 -9.53 8.94 18.49
N PRO A 70 -8.78 9.32 17.43
CA PRO A 70 -8.94 8.68 16.13
C PRO A 70 -8.34 7.26 16.16
N LEU A 71 -9.03 6.33 15.52
CA LEU A 71 -8.55 4.97 15.26
C LEU A 71 -8.20 4.86 13.78
N LEU A 72 -7.02 4.29 13.50
CA LEU A 72 -6.51 4.09 12.15
C LEU A 72 -6.40 2.59 11.88
N GLY A 73 -7.30 2.06 11.04
CA GLY A 73 -7.28 0.62 10.79
C GLY A 73 -8.41 0.14 9.90
N MET A 74 -9.26 -0.72 10.43
CA MET A 74 -10.35 -1.33 9.67
C MET A 74 -11.68 -1.24 10.40
N LEU A 75 -12.76 -1.50 9.67
CA LEU A 75 -14.07 -1.76 10.26
C LEU A 75 -14.38 -3.24 10.10
N HIS A 76 -14.91 -3.84 11.17
CA HIS A 76 -15.56 -5.13 11.11
C HIS A 76 -16.87 -5.06 10.31
N ARG A 77 -17.44 -6.22 9.96
CA ARG A 77 -18.70 -6.29 9.20
C ARG A 77 -19.89 -5.65 9.94
N ASP A 78 -19.83 -5.62 11.27
CA ASP A 78 -20.81 -4.97 12.15
C ASP A 78 -20.56 -3.46 12.32
N GLY A 79 -19.50 -2.92 11.72
CA GLY A 79 -19.10 -1.52 11.83
C GLY A 79 -18.23 -1.18 13.03
N THR A 80 -17.88 -2.15 13.87
CA THR A 80 -16.95 -1.95 14.99
C THR A 80 -15.56 -1.59 14.45
N PRO A 81 -14.91 -0.52 14.94
CA PRO A 81 -13.58 -0.15 14.48
C PRO A 81 -12.50 -0.96 15.18
N GLU A 82 -11.42 -1.26 14.45
CA GLU A 82 -10.22 -1.90 14.98
C GLU A 82 -8.98 -1.11 14.57
N ASP A 83 -8.12 -0.81 15.54
CA ASP A 83 -6.88 -0.05 15.32
C ASP A 83 -5.79 -1.00 14.82
N LEU A 84 -5.17 -0.68 13.68
CA LEU A 84 -4.14 -1.50 13.05
C LEU A 84 -2.77 -0.82 13.07
N CYS A 85 -2.55 0.21 13.89
CA CYS A 85 -1.26 0.90 13.98
C CYS A 85 -0.12 -0.03 14.39
N ASP A 86 -0.40 -1.03 15.23
CA ASP A 86 0.57 -2.03 15.70
C ASP A 86 0.53 -3.33 14.87
N CYS A 87 0.00 -3.30 13.65
CA CYS A 87 -0.04 -4.47 12.79
C CYS A 87 1.39 -4.92 12.41
N PRO A 88 1.80 -6.18 12.71
CA PRO A 88 3.17 -6.65 12.47
C PRO A 88 3.58 -6.72 10.99
N LEU A 89 2.62 -6.58 10.08
CA LEU A 89 2.90 -6.51 8.64
C LEU A 89 3.53 -5.18 8.24
N TYR A 90 3.25 -4.10 8.98
CA TYR A 90 3.78 -2.78 8.65
C TYR A 90 5.23 -2.62 9.13
N PRO A 91 6.08 -1.94 8.35
CA PRO A 91 7.42 -1.55 8.78
C PRO A 91 7.39 -0.78 10.10
N ALA A 92 8.42 -0.93 10.92
CA ALA A 92 8.55 -0.21 12.19
C ALA A 92 8.55 1.32 12.01
N SER A 93 8.96 1.80 10.83
CA SER A 93 8.94 3.22 10.46
C SER A 93 7.53 3.83 10.40
N PHE A 94 6.47 3.02 10.31
CA PHE A 94 5.09 3.50 10.30
C PHE A 94 4.60 3.94 11.68
N ALA A 95 5.08 3.30 12.75
CA ALA A 95 4.66 3.58 14.13
C ALA A 95 4.79 5.08 14.50
N PRO A 96 5.95 5.75 14.30
CA PRO A 96 6.05 7.19 14.60
C PRO A 96 5.14 8.05 13.72
N VAL A 97 4.89 7.65 12.47
CA VAL A 97 3.95 8.36 11.57
C VAL A 97 2.54 8.27 12.11
N PHE A 98 2.07 7.08 12.48
CA PHE A 98 0.74 6.91 13.06
C PHE A 98 0.58 7.67 14.38
N ALA A 99 1.61 7.64 15.24
CA ALA A 99 1.62 8.38 16.50
C ALA A 99 1.48 9.90 16.29
N ALA A 100 2.16 10.47 15.30
CA ALA A 100 2.06 11.90 14.97
C ALA A 100 0.76 12.26 14.23
N LEU A 101 0.19 11.34 13.46
CA LEU A 101 -1.07 11.54 12.74
C LEU A 101 -2.27 11.68 13.68
N LYS A 102 -2.32 10.91 14.78
CA LYS A 102 -3.43 10.96 15.74
C LYS A 102 -3.70 12.39 16.29
N PRO A 103 -2.71 13.11 16.87
CA PRO A 103 -2.91 14.51 17.27
C PRO A 103 -3.04 15.48 16.07
N PHE A 104 -2.43 15.17 14.91
CA PHE A 104 -2.58 16.00 13.72
C PHE A 104 -4.02 16.06 13.23
N ILE A 105 -4.76 14.95 13.27
CA ILE A 105 -6.18 14.88 12.88
C ILE A 105 -6.99 15.93 13.67
N ALA A 106 -6.75 16.05 14.98
CA ALA A 106 -7.36 17.08 15.82
C ALA A 106 -6.93 18.49 15.42
N ARG A 107 -5.62 18.71 15.25
CA ARG A 107 -5.06 20.02 14.85
C ARG A 107 -5.61 20.53 13.52
N ALA A 108 -5.78 19.64 12.55
CA ALA A 108 -6.31 19.94 11.22
C ALA A 108 -7.85 19.95 11.18
N GLY A 109 -8.54 19.64 12.29
CA GLY A 109 -10.00 19.61 12.38
C GLY A 109 -10.64 18.58 11.46
N LEU A 110 -9.96 17.46 11.23
CA LEU A 110 -10.35 16.40 10.31
C LEU A 110 -11.26 15.40 11.01
N THR A 111 -12.56 15.67 11.03
CA THR A 111 -13.53 14.76 11.66
C THR A 111 -13.56 13.40 10.94
N PRO A 112 -13.35 12.26 11.63
CA PRO A 112 -13.52 10.94 11.04
C PRO A 112 -14.89 10.76 10.39
N TYR A 113 -14.95 10.14 9.21
CA TYR A 113 -16.18 9.94 8.47
C TYR A 113 -16.96 8.75 9.01
N ASN A 114 -18.19 9.00 9.47
CA ASN A 114 -19.14 7.97 9.86
C ASN A 114 -19.99 7.57 8.65
N VAL A 115 -19.81 6.33 8.20
CA VAL A 115 -20.52 5.77 7.02
C VAL A 115 -22.04 5.77 7.24
N ALA A 116 -22.53 5.22 8.35
CA ALA A 116 -23.96 5.10 8.63
C ALA A 116 -24.68 6.47 8.67
N ARG A 117 -24.05 7.50 9.25
CA ARG A 117 -24.61 8.85 9.38
C ARG A 117 -24.29 9.76 8.19
N LYS A 118 -23.42 9.33 7.27
CA LYS A 118 -22.89 10.13 6.15
C LYS A 118 -22.29 11.48 6.57
N ARG A 119 -21.69 11.54 7.75
CA ARG A 119 -21.13 12.76 8.38
C ARG A 119 -19.65 12.62 8.68
N GLY A 120 -18.96 13.74 8.83
CA GLY A 120 -17.51 13.80 8.96
C GLY A 120 -16.84 14.01 7.60
N GLU A 121 -15.52 14.05 7.62
CA GLU A 121 -14.72 14.49 6.48
C GLU A 121 -13.63 13.49 6.11
N LEU A 122 -12.82 13.03 7.07
CA LEU A 122 -11.68 12.16 6.82
C LEU A 122 -12.12 10.70 6.78
N LYS A 123 -12.04 10.09 5.59
CA LYS A 123 -12.47 8.70 5.34
C LYS A 123 -11.32 7.72 5.54
N TYR A 124 -10.18 8.02 4.90
CA TYR A 124 -9.02 7.14 4.93
C TYR A 124 -7.72 7.93 5.07
N ILE A 125 -6.72 7.27 5.66
CA ILE A 125 -5.32 7.65 5.55
C ILE A 125 -4.60 6.53 4.79
N LEU A 126 -3.95 6.89 3.70
CA LEU A 126 -3.13 5.97 2.92
C LEU A 126 -1.67 6.39 3.13
N LEU A 127 -0.85 5.47 3.62
CA LEU A 127 0.57 5.69 3.83
C LEU A 127 1.35 4.69 2.99
N THR A 128 2.30 5.18 2.21
CA THR A 128 3.22 4.35 1.43
C THR A 128 4.65 4.76 1.75
N GLU A 129 5.54 3.80 1.92
CA GLU A 129 6.98 4.02 2.10
C GLU A 129 7.75 3.46 0.91
N SER A 130 8.74 4.23 0.47
CA SER A 130 9.78 3.78 -0.44
C SER A 130 10.90 3.09 0.34
N GLN A 131 11.28 1.90 -0.10
CA GLN A 131 12.44 1.19 0.47
C GLN A 131 13.77 1.78 -0.02
N SER A 132 13.77 2.57 -1.10
CA SER A 132 14.99 3.18 -1.65
C SER A 132 15.65 4.16 -0.69
N ASP A 133 14.87 4.95 0.05
CA ASP A 133 15.42 5.98 0.95
C ASP A 133 14.57 6.26 2.20
N GLY A 134 13.55 5.44 2.47
CA GLY A 134 12.63 5.62 3.60
C GLY A 134 11.64 6.78 3.43
N GLY A 135 11.65 7.46 2.27
CA GLY A 135 10.70 8.52 1.94
C GLY A 135 9.26 8.01 1.86
N MET A 136 8.32 8.83 2.29
CA MET A 136 6.92 8.42 2.46
C MET A 136 5.93 9.33 1.74
N MET A 137 4.84 8.72 1.30
CA MET A 137 3.68 9.35 0.68
C MET A 137 2.50 9.18 1.62
N LEU A 138 1.98 10.30 2.11
CA LEU A 138 0.82 10.36 2.97
C LEU A 138 -0.35 10.99 2.21
N ARG A 139 -1.46 10.26 2.14
CA ARG A 139 -2.64 10.70 1.41
C ARG A 139 -3.84 10.74 2.36
N PHE A 140 -4.44 11.91 2.48
CA PHE A 140 -5.70 12.09 3.20
C PHE A 140 -6.85 11.90 2.22
N VAL A 141 -7.69 10.90 2.42
CA VAL A 141 -8.91 10.75 1.63
C VAL A 141 -10.05 11.46 2.35
N LEU A 142 -10.50 12.57 1.78
CA LEU A 142 -11.56 13.41 2.33
C LEU A 142 -12.86 13.23 1.54
N ARG A 143 -13.99 13.51 2.19
CA ARG A 143 -15.31 13.54 1.55
C ARG A 143 -15.44 14.71 0.56
N SER A 144 -14.86 15.85 0.88
CA SER A 144 -14.96 17.12 0.16
C SER A 144 -13.69 17.96 0.36
N ASP A 145 -13.63 19.13 -0.27
CA ASP A 145 -12.52 20.07 -0.16
C ASP A 145 -12.69 21.07 1.01
N THR A 146 -13.80 20.99 1.76
CA THR A 146 -14.16 21.97 2.81
C THR A 146 -13.09 22.14 3.90
N LYS A 147 -12.32 21.10 4.20
CA LYS A 147 -11.23 21.13 5.19
C LYS A 147 -9.84 21.40 4.60
N LEU A 148 -9.73 21.59 3.29
CA LEU A 148 -8.43 21.76 2.62
C LEU A 148 -7.65 22.97 3.14
N ALA A 149 -8.31 24.12 3.31
CA ALA A 149 -7.66 25.32 3.84
C ALA A 149 -7.14 25.14 5.27
N GLN A 150 -7.94 24.49 6.14
CA GLN A 150 -7.55 24.19 7.52
C GLN A 150 -6.39 23.19 7.56
N LEU A 151 -6.42 22.16 6.73
CA LEU A 151 -5.37 21.16 6.60
C LEU A 151 -4.06 21.82 6.14
N ARG A 152 -4.09 22.66 5.08
CA ARG A 152 -2.92 23.41 4.61
C ARG A 152 -2.31 24.29 5.70
N LYS A 153 -3.13 24.93 6.53
CA LYS A 153 -2.66 25.75 7.67
C LYS A 153 -1.98 24.91 8.76
N ALA A 154 -2.45 23.68 8.99
CA ALA A 154 -1.87 22.78 9.99
C ALA A 154 -0.62 22.03 9.48
N LEU A 155 -0.50 21.86 8.16
CA LEU A 155 0.50 21.03 7.51
C LEU A 155 1.96 21.28 7.93
N PRO A 156 2.44 22.54 8.10
CA PRO A 156 3.83 22.78 8.49
C PRO A 156 4.25 22.03 9.75
N TRP A 157 3.36 21.96 10.75
CA TRP A 157 3.64 21.21 11.97
C TRP A 157 3.86 19.71 11.69
N LEU A 158 3.07 19.11 10.80
CA LEU A 158 3.24 17.69 10.46
C LEU A 158 4.56 17.44 9.75
N GLN A 159 4.96 18.33 8.85
CA GLN A 159 6.23 18.23 8.11
C GLN A 159 7.44 18.40 9.03
N GLU A 160 7.34 19.26 10.04
CA GLU A 160 8.38 19.38 11.09
C GLU A 160 8.51 18.09 11.91
N GLN A 161 7.40 17.44 12.25
CA GLN A 161 7.43 16.17 13.01
C GLN A 161 7.89 14.98 12.16
N LEU A 162 7.58 15.01 10.86
CA LEU A 162 7.78 13.88 9.94
C LEU A 162 8.47 14.35 8.65
N PRO A 163 9.77 14.73 8.72
CA PRO A 163 10.51 15.21 7.55
C PRO A 163 10.67 14.14 6.44
N GLN A 164 10.43 12.87 6.75
CA GLN A 164 10.41 11.78 5.77
C GLN A 164 9.18 11.79 4.85
N LEU A 165 8.14 12.56 5.16
CA LEU A 165 6.97 12.72 4.28
C LEU A 165 7.32 13.60 3.08
N LYS A 166 7.66 12.97 1.95
CA LYS A 166 8.05 13.65 0.71
C LYS A 166 6.86 14.06 -0.14
N VAL A 167 5.82 13.22 -0.16
CA VAL A 167 4.60 13.47 -0.94
C VAL A 167 3.41 13.50 -0.01
N ILE A 168 2.72 14.63 0.06
CA ILE A 168 1.49 14.76 0.84
C ILE A 168 0.37 15.20 -0.08
N THR A 169 -0.73 14.46 -0.09
CA THR A 169 -1.88 14.77 -0.95
C THR A 169 -3.21 14.67 -0.21
N VAL A 170 -4.23 15.28 -0.82
CA VAL A 170 -5.63 15.15 -0.46
C VAL A 170 -6.38 14.57 -1.65
N ASN A 171 -6.97 13.41 -1.45
CA ASN A 171 -7.86 12.78 -2.41
C ASN A 171 -9.31 13.12 -2.05
N ILE A 172 -10.11 13.58 -3.01
CA ILE A 172 -11.52 13.91 -2.78
C ILE A 172 -12.40 12.75 -3.26
N GLN A 173 -13.07 12.10 -2.33
CA GLN A 173 -13.94 10.96 -2.56
C GLN A 173 -15.37 11.32 -2.08
N PRO A 174 -16.21 11.95 -2.92
CA PRO A 174 -17.52 12.45 -2.48
C PRO A 174 -18.58 11.35 -2.45
N VAL A 175 -18.42 10.30 -3.24
CA VAL A 175 -19.45 9.27 -3.40
C VAL A 175 -19.53 8.35 -2.19
N HIS A 176 -20.74 7.95 -1.84
CA HIS A 176 -21.02 7.02 -0.74
C HIS A 176 -21.07 5.58 -1.29
N MET A 177 -19.96 5.14 -1.86
CA MET A 177 -19.77 3.79 -2.40
C MET A 177 -18.55 3.14 -1.74
N ALA A 178 -18.45 1.81 -1.81
CA ALA A 178 -17.32 1.04 -1.30
C ALA A 178 -16.05 1.20 -2.18
N ILE A 179 -15.76 2.42 -2.62
CA ILE A 179 -14.52 2.79 -3.30
C ILE A 179 -13.65 3.57 -2.33
N MET A 180 -12.35 3.32 -2.37
CA MET A 180 -11.42 3.87 -1.38
C MET A 180 -11.01 5.31 -1.69
N GLU A 181 -10.97 5.66 -2.97
CA GLU A 181 -10.39 6.90 -3.50
C GLU A 181 -11.35 7.46 -4.56
N GLY A 182 -11.38 8.78 -4.73
CA GLY A 182 -12.09 9.47 -5.81
C GLY A 182 -11.12 9.99 -6.87
N GLU A 183 -11.67 10.64 -7.89
CA GLU A 183 -10.92 11.03 -9.10
C GLU A 183 -9.97 12.22 -8.85
N THR A 184 -10.34 13.14 -7.96
CA THR A 184 -9.55 14.36 -7.72
C THR A 184 -8.45 14.12 -6.69
N GLU A 185 -7.20 14.36 -7.10
CA GLU A 185 -6.02 14.37 -6.23
C GLU A 185 -5.41 15.77 -6.16
N ILE A 186 -5.20 16.28 -4.95
CA ILE A 186 -4.65 17.61 -4.70
C ILE A 186 -3.32 17.46 -3.98
N TYR A 187 -2.24 17.89 -4.62
CA TYR A 187 -0.91 17.90 -4.01
C TYR A 187 -0.77 19.05 -3.01
N LEU A 188 -0.15 18.75 -1.87
CA LEU A 188 0.19 19.71 -0.82
C LEU A 188 1.71 19.95 -0.72
N THR A 189 2.51 19.13 -1.39
CA THR A 189 3.96 19.21 -1.53
C THR A 189 4.36 19.43 -2.98
N GLU A 190 5.54 20.00 -3.22
CA GLU A 190 6.09 20.17 -4.57
C GLU A 190 6.41 18.83 -5.23
N GLN A 191 6.97 17.89 -4.47
CA GLN A 191 7.23 16.53 -4.95
C GLN A 191 5.89 15.79 -5.13
N GLN A 192 5.70 15.22 -6.33
CA GLN A 192 4.44 14.58 -6.75
C GLN A 192 4.54 13.04 -6.90
N ALA A 193 5.72 12.47 -6.74
CA ALA A 193 5.95 11.03 -6.80
C ALA A 193 7.05 10.63 -5.81
N LEU A 194 6.95 9.41 -5.27
CA LEU A 194 8.06 8.79 -4.54
C LEU A 194 8.96 8.05 -5.50
N ALA A 195 10.26 8.30 -5.42
CA ALA A 195 11.25 7.43 -6.04
C ALA A 195 11.27 6.09 -5.30
N GLU A 196 11.34 5.00 -6.03
CA GLU A 196 11.57 3.66 -5.54
C GLU A 196 12.57 2.98 -6.48
N ARG A 197 13.28 1.96 -5.98
CA ARG A 197 14.17 1.16 -6.82
C ARG A 197 13.98 -0.32 -6.52
N PHE A 198 13.60 -1.06 -7.55
CA PHE A 198 13.66 -2.52 -7.52
C PHE A 198 14.80 -2.98 -8.39
N ASN A 199 15.66 -3.83 -7.84
CA ASN A 199 16.89 -4.24 -8.50
C ASN A 199 17.66 -2.97 -8.94
N ASP A 200 17.85 -2.77 -10.25
CA ASP A 200 18.51 -1.60 -10.84
C ASP A 200 17.53 -0.66 -11.58
N VAL A 201 16.22 -0.90 -11.46
CA VAL A 201 15.19 -0.17 -12.19
C VAL A 201 14.56 0.91 -11.31
N PRO A 202 14.73 2.20 -11.64
CA PRO A 202 14.06 3.28 -10.95
C PRO A 202 12.57 3.32 -11.32
N LEU A 203 11.71 3.41 -10.31
CA LEU A 203 10.27 3.53 -10.46
C LEU A 203 9.77 4.74 -9.70
N TRP A 204 8.67 5.33 -10.17
CA TRP A 204 8.07 6.52 -9.57
C TRP A 204 6.63 6.24 -9.14
N ILE A 205 6.44 6.08 -7.83
CA ILE A 205 5.13 5.81 -7.24
C ILE A 205 4.36 7.13 -7.17
N ARG A 206 3.24 7.20 -7.90
CA ARG A 206 2.30 8.33 -7.85
C ARG A 206 1.08 7.99 -7.00
N PRO A 207 0.32 8.99 -6.52
CA PRO A 207 -1.03 8.76 -5.99
C PRO A 207 -1.86 7.92 -6.96
N GLN A 208 -2.75 7.08 -6.43
CA GLN A 208 -3.62 6.16 -7.18
C GLN A 208 -2.90 5.06 -7.99
N SER A 209 -1.59 5.14 -8.21
CA SER A 209 -0.83 4.07 -8.85
C SER A 209 -0.87 2.79 -8.01
N PHE A 210 -1.06 1.66 -8.69
CA PHE A 210 -0.82 0.36 -8.11
C PHE A 210 0.70 0.15 -7.96
N PHE A 211 1.09 -0.42 -6.82
CA PHE A 211 2.45 -0.83 -6.57
C PHE A 211 2.44 -2.06 -5.66
N GLN A 212 3.43 -2.93 -5.83
CA GLN A 212 3.51 -4.17 -5.08
C GLN A 212 3.73 -3.86 -3.59
N THR A 213 2.89 -4.45 -2.74
CA THR A 213 2.93 -4.15 -1.30
C THR A 213 4.03 -4.90 -0.57
N ASN A 214 4.68 -5.89 -1.19
CA ASN A 214 5.83 -6.60 -0.65
C ASN A 214 7.05 -6.37 -1.56
N PRO A 215 7.88 -5.36 -1.26
CA PRO A 215 9.08 -5.02 -2.03
C PRO A 215 10.02 -6.20 -2.32
N ALA A 216 10.25 -7.07 -1.33
CA ALA A 216 11.18 -8.20 -1.47
C ALA A 216 10.68 -9.23 -2.49
N VAL A 217 9.39 -9.58 -2.43
CA VAL A 217 8.78 -10.49 -3.39
C VAL A 217 8.64 -9.84 -4.76
N ALA A 218 8.34 -8.54 -4.82
CA ALA A 218 8.22 -7.78 -6.06
C ALA A 218 9.54 -7.77 -6.85
N SER A 219 10.67 -7.50 -6.19
CA SER A 219 11.98 -7.51 -6.84
C SER A 219 12.28 -8.84 -7.51
N GLN A 220 11.99 -9.95 -6.83
CA GLN A 220 12.19 -11.30 -7.39
C GLN A 220 11.22 -11.60 -8.52
N LEU A 221 9.94 -11.24 -8.37
CA LEU A 221 8.93 -11.39 -9.42
C LEU A 221 9.36 -10.69 -10.72
N TYR A 222 9.86 -9.45 -10.62
CA TYR A 222 10.34 -8.71 -11.79
C TYR A 222 11.65 -9.28 -12.35
N ALA A 223 12.57 -9.73 -11.49
CA ALA A 223 13.82 -10.36 -11.94
C ALA A 223 13.55 -11.68 -12.69
N THR A 224 12.63 -12.52 -12.20
CA THR A 224 12.21 -13.75 -12.87
C THR A 224 11.66 -13.47 -14.27
N ALA A 225 10.75 -12.49 -14.40
CA ALA A 225 10.20 -12.12 -15.71
C ALA A 225 11.30 -11.64 -16.68
N ARG A 226 12.21 -10.79 -16.21
CA ARG A 226 13.38 -10.34 -16.99
C ARG A 226 14.24 -11.53 -17.44
N ASP A 227 14.55 -12.45 -16.54
CA ASP A 227 15.45 -13.57 -16.82
C ASP A 227 14.82 -14.57 -17.81
N TRP A 228 13.49 -14.72 -17.81
CA TRP A 228 12.77 -15.45 -18.85
C TRP A 228 12.80 -14.72 -20.20
N VAL A 229 12.49 -13.42 -20.23
CA VAL A 229 12.48 -12.64 -21.48
C VAL A 229 13.87 -12.58 -22.13
N ARG A 230 14.94 -12.50 -21.33
CA ARG A 230 16.33 -12.49 -21.82
C ARG A 230 16.75 -13.75 -22.58
N GLN A 231 16.05 -14.87 -22.39
CA GLN A 231 16.33 -16.11 -23.11
C GLN A 231 15.70 -16.12 -24.51
N LEU A 232 14.90 -15.11 -24.84
CA LEU A 232 14.18 -15.00 -26.09
C LEU A 232 14.74 -13.84 -26.93
N PRO A 233 14.78 -13.95 -28.27
CA PRO A 233 15.23 -12.88 -29.16
C PRO A 233 14.14 -11.80 -29.35
N VAL A 234 13.69 -11.18 -28.26
CA VAL A 234 12.60 -10.18 -28.27
C VAL A 234 13.15 -8.82 -28.69
N LYS A 235 12.54 -8.22 -29.72
CA LYS A 235 12.86 -6.86 -30.19
C LYS A 235 11.76 -5.83 -29.91
N HIS A 236 10.52 -6.29 -29.75
CA HIS A 236 9.36 -5.44 -29.48
C HIS A 236 8.53 -6.08 -28.37
N MET A 237 8.14 -5.30 -27.37
CA MET A 237 7.38 -5.77 -26.21
C MET A 237 6.29 -4.76 -25.89
N TRP A 238 5.07 -5.26 -25.65
CA TRP A 238 3.95 -4.47 -25.16
C TRP A 238 3.74 -4.77 -23.68
N ASP A 239 3.87 -3.77 -22.81
CA ASP A 239 3.60 -3.93 -21.37
C ASP A 239 2.14 -3.55 -21.10
N LEU A 240 1.25 -4.54 -21.25
CA LEU A 240 -0.18 -4.35 -21.01
C LEU A 240 -0.47 -4.30 -19.51
N PHE A 241 -1.32 -3.36 -19.10
CA PHE A 241 -1.62 -3.10 -17.68
C PHE A 241 -0.36 -2.75 -16.87
N CYS A 242 0.61 -2.08 -17.51
CA CYS A 242 1.95 -1.81 -16.99
C CYS A 242 1.99 -1.05 -15.65
N GLY A 243 0.95 -0.27 -15.34
CA GLY A 243 0.93 0.59 -14.16
C GLY A 243 2.09 1.58 -14.21
N VAL A 244 3.08 1.41 -13.32
CA VAL A 244 4.31 2.21 -13.30
C VAL A 244 5.46 1.60 -14.11
N GLY A 245 5.19 0.55 -14.89
CA GLY A 245 6.18 -0.12 -15.75
C GLY A 245 6.98 -1.22 -15.04
N GLY A 246 6.41 -1.86 -14.01
CA GLY A 246 7.12 -2.84 -13.19
C GLY A 246 7.77 -3.96 -14.01
N PHE A 247 7.02 -4.63 -14.89
CA PHE A 247 7.56 -5.70 -15.74
C PHE A 247 8.31 -5.16 -16.95
N GLY A 248 7.70 -4.24 -17.71
CA GLY A 248 8.25 -3.76 -18.97
C GLY A 248 9.63 -3.14 -18.80
N LEU A 249 9.82 -2.29 -17.78
CA LEU A 249 11.11 -1.65 -17.52
C LEU A 249 12.19 -2.62 -17.04
N HIS A 250 11.81 -3.70 -16.34
CA HIS A 250 12.76 -4.74 -15.94
C HIS A 250 13.17 -5.64 -17.10
N CYS A 251 12.28 -5.87 -18.06
CA CYS A 251 12.53 -6.75 -19.20
C CYS A 251 13.19 -6.02 -20.38
N ALA A 252 13.05 -4.70 -20.49
CA ALA A 252 13.57 -3.90 -21.58
C ALA A 252 15.11 -3.92 -21.65
N THR A 253 15.62 -3.87 -22.88
CA THR A 253 17.04 -3.64 -23.20
C THR A 253 17.17 -2.39 -24.07
N PRO A 254 18.38 -1.82 -24.23
CA PRO A 254 18.58 -0.64 -25.07
C PRO A 254 18.12 -0.81 -26.53
N ASP A 255 18.13 -2.05 -27.03
CA ASP A 255 17.77 -2.40 -28.42
C ASP A 255 16.30 -2.83 -28.58
N MET A 256 15.52 -2.83 -27.50
CA MET A 256 14.13 -3.28 -27.51
C MET A 256 13.17 -2.09 -27.58
N GLN A 257 12.17 -2.16 -28.46
CA GLN A 257 11.04 -1.23 -28.44
C GLN A 257 10.01 -1.67 -27.40
N LEU A 258 9.91 -0.92 -26.30
CA LEU A 258 8.86 -1.06 -25.30
C LEU A 258 7.69 -0.13 -25.64
N THR A 259 6.48 -0.69 -25.73
CA THR A 259 5.21 0.03 -25.96
C THR A 259 4.26 -0.15 -24.79
#